data_AF-A0A1S8XPQ6-F1
#
_entry.id   AF-A0A1S8XPQ6-F1
#
_cell.length_a   1.000
_cell.length_b   1.000
_cell.length_c   1.000
_cell.angle_alpha   90.00
_cell.angle_beta   90.00
_cell.angle_gamma   90.00
#
_symmetry.space_group_name_H-M   'P 1'
#
loop_
_entity.id
_entity.type
_entity.pdbx_description
1 polymer ?
#
loop_
_entity_poly.entity_id
_entity_poly.type
_entity_poly.pdbx_seq_one_letter_code
_entity_poly.pdbx_strand_id
1 'polypeptide(L)'
;MLPDQLSAAAEQGRICALAAQGQRDLQRQAARYPDLFAGRAFDAALFSNIALAIAFGAPWCTAEQLRLTNRMVLWGFALDWRIDYLAKSRADVDRVVAGALAVVEGASPDADDPLGRLLAELRDDLAAVPAFAELGGAWRAAVRRTVTAMAREWEWKTARERDGAPLPGFTEYLANADNLACTVVNVAHWIWTGDAETHRRLDRLVTVSDEVQRVLRLVNDLATYERDLEWGDLNALLLVDDRAEVDQRIVELVERCTELLAPLSGGCPLQAAYLARQIGFSSGFYRSADFWGQR
;
A
#
# COMPACT_ATOMS: atom_id res chain seq x y z
N MET A 1 -6.48 29.98 22.58
CA MET A 1 -6.33 30.03 21.11
C MET A 1 -4.87 30.06 20.66
N LEU A 2 -4.07 31.08 20.99
CA LEU A 2 -2.63 31.11 20.60
C LEU A 2 -1.80 29.90 21.10
N PRO A 3 -1.91 29.45 22.38
CA PRO A 3 -1.16 28.28 22.85
C PRO A 3 -1.52 26.96 22.15
N ASP A 4 -2.75 26.85 21.68
CA ASP A 4 -3.28 25.67 20.96
C ASP A 4 -2.74 25.63 19.51
N GLN A 5 -2.69 26.78 18.84
CA GLN A 5 -2.09 26.90 17.51
C GLN A 5 -0.58 26.65 17.50
N LEU A 6 0.14 27.12 18.53
CA LEU A 6 1.58 26.84 18.66
C LEU A 6 1.86 25.35 18.88
N SER A 7 1.04 24.68 19.70
CA SER A 7 1.18 23.25 19.96
C SER A 7 0.85 22.41 18.71
N ALA A 8 -0.23 22.76 18.01
CA ALA A 8 -0.58 22.13 16.74
C ALA A 8 0.54 22.29 15.70
N ALA A 9 1.07 23.51 15.52
CA ALA A 9 2.16 23.76 14.57
C ALA A 9 3.46 23.01 14.92
N ALA A 10 3.81 22.93 16.21
CA ALA A 10 4.96 22.16 16.67
C ALA A 10 4.81 20.66 16.35
N GLU A 11 3.62 20.11 16.56
CA GLU A 11 3.32 18.71 16.21
C GLU A 11 3.39 18.47 14.71
N GLN A 12 2.81 19.36 13.88
CA GLN A 12 2.95 19.25 12.42
C GLN A 12 4.41 19.32 11.98
N GLY A 13 5.21 20.22 12.56
CA GLY A 13 6.64 20.33 12.29
C GLY A 13 7.40 19.04 12.63
N ARG A 14 7.05 18.38 13.75
CA ARG A 14 7.63 17.10 14.15
C ARG A 14 7.29 15.99 13.16
N ILE A 15 6.03 15.90 12.70
CA ILE A 15 5.59 14.90 11.72
C ILE A 15 6.27 15.14 10.35
N CYS A 16 6.40 16.39 9.91
CA CYS A 16 7.15 16.72 8.71
C CYS A 16 8.62 16.32 8.81
N ALA A 17 9.26 16.53 9.97
CA ALA A 17 10.63 16.09 10.20
C ALA A 17 10.76 14.55 10.15
N LEU A 18 9.78 13.82 10.66
CA LEU A 18 9.68 12.36 10.56
C LEU A 18 9.55 11.91 9.08
N ALA A 19 8.68 12.55 8.32
CA ALA A 19 8.54 12.28 6.88
C ALA A 19 9.84 12.57 6.11
N ALA A 20 10.52 13.68 6.38
CA ALA A 20 11.79 14.02 5.73
C ALA A 20 12.90 12.99 6.03
N GLN A 21 12.90 12.38 7.22
CA GLN A 21 13.81 11.28 7.54
C GLN A 21 13.47 10.01 6.74
N GLY A 22 12.18 9.68 6.62
CA GLY A 22 11.68 8.58 5.80
C GLY A 22 12.04 8.74 4.33
N GLN A 23 11.82 9.93 3.75
CA GLN A 23 12.16 10.23 2.35
C GLN A 23 13.65 10.01 2.08
N ARG A 24 14.54 10.50 2.96
CA ARG A 24 15.99 10.28 2.82
C ARG A 24 16.37 8.81 2.89
N ASP A 25 15.67 8.01 3.70
CA ASP A 25 15.89 6.57 3.74
C ASP A 25 15.44 5.88 2.46
N LEU A 26 14.26 6.24 1.93
CA LEU A 26 13.76 5.72 0.66
C LEU A 26 14.70 6.06 -0.51
N GLN A 27 15.22 7.29 -0.57
CA GLN A 27 16.21 7.69 -1.57
C GLN A 27 17.49 6.84 -1.50
N ARG A 28 18.00 6.58 -0.28
CA ARG A 28 19.16 5.69 -0.10
C ARG A 28 18.85 4.25 -0.50
N GLN A 29 17.65 3.76 -0.18
CA GLN A 29 17.23 2.41 -0.56
C GLN A 29 17.10 2.30 -2.08
N ALA A 30 16.47 3.28 -2.74
CA ALA A 30 16.33 3.30 -4.18
C ALA A 30 17.70 3.34 -4.90
N ALA A 31 18.66 4.10 -4.37
CA ALA A 31 20.03 4.16 -4.91
C ALA A 31 20.79 2.82 -4.85
N ARG A 32 20.40 1.89 -3.97
CA ARG A 32 20.97 0.52 -3.92
C ARG A 32 20.42 -0.40 -5.03
N TYR A 33 19.31 -0.01 -5.64
CA TYR A 33 18.59 -0.77 -6.66
C TYR A 33 18.32 0.09 -7.91
N PRO A 34 19.37 0.61 -8.57
CA PRO A 34 19.20 1.55 -9.70
C PRO A 34 18.39 0.95 -10.85
N ASP A 35 18.49 -0.36 -11.10
CA ASP A 35 17.74 -1.03 -12.16
C ASP A 35 16.25 -1.22 -11.83
N LEU A 36 15.89 -1.26 -10.54
CA LEU A 36 14.50 -1.40 -10.09
C LEU A 36 13.77 -0.05 -10.10
N PHE A 37 14.48 1.01 -9.70
CA PHE A 37 13.94 2.34 -9.53
C PHE A 37 14.46 3.31 -10.61
N ALA A 38 14.72 2.80 -11.81
CA ALA A 38 15.13 3.60 -12.95
C ALA A 38 13.95 4.39 -13.53
N GLY A 39 14.23 5.57 -14.07
CA GLY A 39 13.27 6.37 -14.83
C GLY A 39 12.56 7.44 -14.01
N ARG A 40 11.70 8.21 -14.68
CA ARG A 40 11.04 9.38 -14.09
C ARG A 40 9.92 9.04 -13.09
N ALA A 41 9.41 7.80 -13.11
CA ALA A 41 8.33 7.38 -12.23
C ALA A 41 8.77 7.24 -10.76
N PHE A 42 10.04 6.87 -10.51
CA PHE A 42 10.60 6.74 -9.17
C PHE A 42 11.46 7.95 -8.80
N ASP A 43 10.79 9.09 -8.63
CA ASP A 43 11.45 10.37 -8.34
C ASP A 43 11.40 10.77 -6.86
N ALA A 44 11.97 11.93 -6.56
CA ALA A 44 12.00 12.46 -5.20
C ALA A 44 10.61 12.81 -4.65
N ALA A 45 9.64 13.09 -5.53
CA ALA A 45 8.27 13.41 -5.14
C ALA A 45 7.55 12.15 -4.68
N LEU A 46 7.65 11.04 -5.43
CA LEU A 46 7.11 9.73 -5.00
C LEU A 46 7.64 9.35 -3.61
N PHE A 47 8.96 9.43 -3.40
CA PHE A 47 9.56 9.10 -2.09
C PHE A 47 9.07 10.03 -0.97
N SER A 48 8.84 11.31 -1.28
CA SER A 48 8.26 12.27 -0.33
C SER A 48 6.82 11.91 0.02
N ASN A 49 6.00 11.58 -0.98
CA ASN A 49 4.60 11.24 -0.83
C ASN A 49 4.42 9.98 0.03
N ILE A 50 5.22 8.93 -0.23
CA ILE A 50 5.27 7.72 0.60
C ILE A 50 5.56 8.08 2.06
N ALA A 51 6.65 8.83 2.28
CA ALA A 51 7.09 9.14 3.62
C ALA A 51 6.10 10.04 4.39
N LEU A 52 5.44 10.97 3.71
CA LEU A 52 4.37 11.80 4.29
C LEU A 52 3.18 10.94 4.69
N ALA A 53 2.69 10.07 3.80
CA ALA A 53 1.54 9.22 4.09
C ALA A 53 1.78 8.32 5.31
N ILE A 54 2.97 7.71 5.41
CA ILE A 54 3.32 6.85 6.53
C ILE A 54 3.55 7.65 7.83
N ALA A 55 4.26 8.79 7.78
CA ALA A 55 4.50 9.62 8.96
C ALA A 55 3.20 10.23 9.52
N PHE A 56 2.29 10.69 8.66
CA PHE A 56 1.00 11.22 9.09
C PHE A 56 0.03 10.11 9.48
N GLY A 57 0.17 8.89 8.97
CA GLY A 57 -0.58 7.71 9.38
C GLY A 57 -0.22 7.25 10.79
N ALA A 58 1.07 7.22 11.13
CA ALA A 58 1.59 6.77 12.43
C ALA A 58 2.56 7.78 13.07
N PRO A 59 2.10 8.99 13.41
CA PRO A 59 2.99 10.08 13.87
C PRO A 59 3.67 9.78 15.22
N TRP A 60 3.15 8.85 16.00
CA TRP A 60 3.75 8.42 17.28
C TRP A 60 4.98 7.54 17.11
N CYS A 61 5.22 6.99 15.91
CA CYS A 61 6.38 6.16 15.64
C CYS A 61 7.65 6.98 15.40
N THR A 62 8.80 6.37 15.66
CA THR A 62 10.11 6.89 15.25
C THR A 62 10.40 6.59 13.78
N ALA A 63 11.40 7.26 13.19
CA ALA A 63 11.82 6.99 11.83
C ALA A 63 12.32 5.54 11.64
N GLU A 64 12.96 4.97 12.67
CA GLU A 64 13.41 3.57 12.66
C GLU A 64 12.23 2.60 12.65
N GLN A 65 11.19 2.87 13.45
CA GLN A 65 9.96 2.08 13.48
C GLN A 65 9.22 2.13 12.12
N LEU A 66 9.22 3.28 11.44
CA LEU A 66 8.56 3.44 10.13
C LEU A 66 9.44 3.02 8.93
N ARG A 67 10.71 2.71 9.15
CA ARG A 67 11.66 2.38 8.08
C ARG A 67 11.17 1.21 7.23
N LEU A 68 10.78 0.11 7.88
CA LEU A 68 10.30 -1.09 7.19
C LEU A 68 8.99 -0.82 6.44
N THR A 69 8.04 -0.13 7.08
CA THR A 69 6.76 0.24 6.46
C THR A 69 6.95 1.09 5.21
N ASN A 70 7.79 2.13 5.25
CA ASN A 70 8.11 2.95 4.08
C ASN A 70 8.69 2.12 2.93
N ARG A 71 9.64 1.23 3.23
CA ARG A 71 10.27 0.39 2.21
C ARG A 71 9.32 -0.67 1.65
N MET A 72 8.38 -1.17 2.45
CA MET A 72 7.32 -2.08 1.97
C MET A 72 6.38 -1.38 1.00
N VAL A 73 6.00 -0.12 1.26
CA VAL A 73 5.23 0.69 0.30
C VAL A 73 6.03 0.90 -0.99
N LEU A 74 7.32 1.23 -0.88
CA LEU A 74 8.19 1.38 -2.05
C LEU A 74 8.30 0.07 -2.86
N TRP A 75 8.39 -1.08 -2.19
CA TRP A 75 8.32 -2.39 -2.85
C TRP A 75 6.98 -2.60 -3.56
N GLY A 76 5.86 -2.22 -2.95
CA GLY A 76 4.53 -2.27 -3.57
C GLY A 76 4.46 -1.48 -4.89
N PHE A 77 4.98 -0.25 -4.90
CA PHE A 77 5.07 0.57 -6.13
C PHE A 77 5.99 -0.06 -7.20
N ALA A 78 7.11 -0.69 -6.80
CA ALA A 78 7.99 -1.39 -7.73
C ALA A 78 7.33 -2.65 -8.33
N LEU A 79 6.58 -3.38 -7.51
CA LEU A 79 5.83 -4.56 -7.93
C LEU A 79 4.72 -4.17 -8.93
N ASP A 80 3.93 -3.15 -8.60
CA ASP A 80 2.90 -2.56 -9.45
C ASP A 80 3.48 -2.16 -10.81
N TRP A 81 4.54 -1.36 -10.82
CA TRP A 81 5.20 -0.93 -12.06
C TRP A 81 5.69 -2.10 -12.92
N ARG A 82 6.23 -3.14 -12.26
CA ARG A 82 6.75 -4.33 -12.93
C ARG A 82 5.62 -5.13 -13.61
N ILE A 83 4.47 -5.25 -12.96
CA ILE A 83 3.32 -5.99 -13.50
C ILE A 83 2.60 -5.15 -14.56
N ASP A 84 2.27 -3.90 -14.27
CA ASP A 84 1.37 -3.13 -15.13
C ASP A 84 2.01 -2.53 -16.37
N TYR A 85 3.31 -2.21 -16.34
CA TYR A 85 3.97 -1.55 -17.47
C TYR A 85 5.12 -2.34 -18.07
N LEU A 86 5.88 -3.10 -17.25
CA LEU A 86 7.05 -3.81 -17.75
C LEU A 86 6.71 -5.23 -18.27
N ALA A 87 5.75 -5.93 -17.66
CA ALA A 87 5.33 -7.23 -18.14
C ALA A 87 4.69 -7.12 -19.53
N LYS A 88 5.13 -7.94 -20.48
CA LYS A 88 4.63 -7.96 -21.86
C LYS A 88 3.86 -9.24 -22.20
N SER A 89 3.82 -10.17 -21.26
CA SER A 89 3.19 -11.46 -21.43
C SER A 89 2.75 -12.04 -20.10
N ARG A 90 1.84 -13.02 -20.16
CA ARG A 90 1.43 -13.79 -18.99
C ARG A 90 2.62 -14.47 -18.30
N ALA A 91 3.59 -14.96 -19.08
CA ALA A 91 4.79 -15.57 -18.56
C ALA A 91 5.67 -14.58 -17.76
N ASP A 92 5.66 -13.28 -18.09
CA ASP A 92 6.37 -12.27 -17.30
C ASP A 92 5.71 -12.06 -15.94
N VAL A 93 4.38 -11.95 -15.92
CA VAL A 93 3.59 -11.83 -14.69
C VAL A 93 3.78 -13.06 -13.81
N ASP A 94 3.66 -14.27 -14.38
CA ASP A 94 3.83 -15.52 -13.65
C ASP A 94 5.23 -15.64 -13.04
N ARG A 95 6.28 -15.17 -13.73
CA ARG A 95 7.65 -15.12 -13.17
C ARG A 95 7.73 -14.19 -11.96
N VAL A 96 7.15 -12.99 -12.04
CA VAL A 96 7.14 -12.03 -10.91
C VAL A 96 6.37 -12.62 -9.72
N VAL A 97 5.19 -13.19 -9.96
CA VAL A 97 4.36 -13.83 -8.92
C VAL A 97 5.11 -15.00 -8.29
N ALA A 98 5.63 -15.92 -9.09
CA ALA A 98 6.34 -17.09 -8.59
C ALA A 98 7.62 -16.69 -7.82
N GLY A 99 8.37 -15.70 -8.30
CA GLY A 99 9.56 -15.17 -7.63
C GLY A 99 9.22 -14.59 -6.26
N ALA A 100 8.21 -13.71 -6.19
CA ALA A 100 7.76 -13.13 -4.93
C ALA A 100 7.31 -14.21 -3.92
N LEU A 101 6.54 -15.19 -4.38
CA LEU A 101 6.08 -16.31 -3.56
C LEU A 101 7.25 -17.19 -3.07
N ALA A 102 8.21 -17.51 -3.93
CA ALA A 102 9.39 -18.27 -3.55
C ALA A 102 10.22 -17.53 -2.49
N VAL A 103 10.42 -16.21 -2.66
CA VAL A 103 11.16 -15.39 -1.71
C VAL A 103 10.50 -15.38 -0.34
N VAL A 104 9.18 -15.18 -0.23
CA VAL A 104 8.53 -15.15 1.10
C VAL A 104 8.52 -16.51 1.81
N GLU A 105 8.65 -17.61 1.06
CA GLU A 105 8.85 -18.96 1.59
C GLU A 105 10.31 -19.30 1.92
N GLY A 106 11.25 -18.36 1.72
CA GLY A 106 12.64 -18.51 2.16
C GLY A 106 13.66 -18.71 1.02
N ALA A 107 13.23 -18.77 -0.24
CA ALA A 107 14.19 -18.88 -1.34
C ALA A 107 15.08 -17.64 -1.45
N SER A 108 16.30 -17.84 -1.95
CA SER A 108 17.17 -16.75 -2.37
C SER A 108 16.77 -16.31 -3.78
N PRO A 109 16.49 -15.01 -4.00
CA PRO A 109 16.21 -14.49 -5.34
C PRO A 109 17.48 -14.50 -6.20
N ASP A 110 17.29 -14.61 -7.51
CA ASP A 110 18.38 -14.54 -8.48
C ASP A 110 19.04 -13.14 -8.51
N ALA A 111 20.29 -13.07 -8.96
CA ALA A 111 21.06 -11.82 -8.97
C ALA A 111 20.44 -10.75 -9.90
N ASP A 112 19.72 -11.18 -10.93
CA ASP A 112 19.00 -10.36 -11.91
C ASP A 112 17.53 -10.11 -11.54
N ASP A 113 17.09 -10.53 -10.34
CA ASP A 113 15.79 -10.19 -9.76
C ASP A 113 15.91 -9.13 -8.65
N PRO A 114 16.04 -7.84 -9.00
CA PRO A 114 16.15 -6.78 -8.00
C PRO A 114 14.88 -6.61 -7.15
N LEU A 115 13.69 -6.95 -7.69
CA LEU A 115 12.44 -6.88 -6.94
C LEU A 115 12.39 -7.97 -5.85
N GLY A 116 12.74 -9.21 -6.21
CA GLY A 116 12.87 -10.31 -5.27
C GLY A 116 13.95 -10.08 -4.22
N ARG A 117 15.09 -9.49 -4.60
CA ARG A 117 16.16 -9.09 -3.64
C ARG A 117 15.67 -8.07 -2.62
N LEU A 118 14.94 -7.04 -3.05
CA LEU A 118 14.34 -6.08 -2.12
C LEU A 118 13.33 -6.77 -1.19
N LEU A 119 12.49 -7.66 -1.71
CA LEU A 119 11.54 -8.42 -0.90
C LEU A 119 12.23 -9.35 0.10
N ALA A 120 13.35 -9.97 -0.28
CA ALA A 120 14.15 -10.81 0.60
C ALA A 120 14.75 -9.99 1.75
N GLU A 121 15.27 -8.78 1.48
CA GLU A 121 15.73 -7.87 2.54
C GLU A 121 14.60 -7.53 3.53
N LEU A 122 13.39 -7.24 3.02
CA LEU A 122 12.23 -6.91 3.87
C LEU A 122 11.76 -8.11 4.70
N ARG A 123 11.76 -9.31 4.12
CA ARG A 123 11.49 -10.57 4.82
C ARG A 123 12.52 -10.80 5.92
N ASP A 124 13.80 -10.58 5.64
CA ASP A 124 14.88 -10.82 6.59
C ASP A 124 14.85 -9.80 7.75
N ASP A 125 14.54 -8.54 7.47
CA ASP A 125 14.25 -7.54 8.51
C ASP A 125 13.07 -8.00 9.39
N LEU A 126 11.96 -8.46 8.80
CA LEU A 126 10.83 -9.01 9.57
C LEU A 126 11.23 -10.25 10.38
N ALA A 127 12.01 -11.16 9.80
CA ALA A 127 12.47 -12.38 10.47
C ALA A 127 13.38 -12.11 11.67
N ALA A 128 13.98 -10.91 11.76
CA ALA A 128 14.79 -10.50 12.89
C ALA A 128 13.97 -10.21 14.17
N VAL A 129 12.65 -9.99 14.07
CA VAL A 129 11.80 -9.79 15.25
C VAL A 129 11.13 -11.10 15.71
N PRO A 130 11.06 -11.38 17.03
CA PRO A 130 10.48 -12.64 17.54
C PRO A 130 9.04 -12.90 17.07
N ALA A 131 8.24 -11.85 16.89
CA ALA A 131 6.86 -11.94 16.47
C ALA A 131 6.68 -12.60 15.09
N PHE A 132 7.69 -12.54 14.21
CA PHE A 132 7.60 -13.13 12.87
C PHE A 132 7.54 -14.65 12.88
N ALA A 133 8.09 -15.31 13.91
CA ALA A 133 8.00 -16.76 14.04
C ALA A 133 6.54 -17.24 14.14
N GLU A 134 5.68 -16.48 14.82
CA GLU A 134 4.26 -16.78 15.01
C GLU A 134 3.40 -16.15 13.91
N LEU A 135 3.67 -14.89 13.57
CA LEU A 135 2.80 -14.07 12.71
C LEU A 135 3.23 -14.02 11.24
N GLY A 136 4.41 -14.56 10.90
CA GLY A 136 4.95 -14.51 9.53
C GLY A 136 4.04 -15.17 8.50
N GLY A 137 3.25 -16.18 8.91
CA GLY A 137 2.23 -16.79 8.05
C GLY A 137 1.18 -15.80 7.54
N ALA A 138 0.73 -14.86 8.39
CA ALA A 138 -0.24 -13.83 8.01
C ALA A 138 0.36 -12.86 6.97
N TRP A 139 1.65 -12.50 7.12
CA TRP A 139 2.34 -11.65 6.14
C TRP A 139 2.53 -12.37 4.80
N ARG A 140 2.97 -13.63 4.80
CA ARG A 140 3.09 -14.44 3.56
C ARG A 140 1.75 -14.57 2.84
N ALA A 141 0.66 -14.78 3.59
CA ALA A 141 -0.68 -14.82 3.04
C ALA A 141 -1.08 -13.48 2.40
N ALA A 142 -0.75 -12.35 3.04
CA ALA A 142 -1.02 -11.02 2.48
C ALA A 142 -0.20 -10.77 1.19
N VAL A 143 1.08 -11.13 1.15
CA VAL A 143 1.90 -11.06 -0.07
C VAL A 143 1.27 -11.87 -1.20
N ARG A 144 0.84 -13.11 -0.91
CA ARG A 144 0.16 -13.98 -1.89
C ARG A 144 -1.10 -13.33 -2.45
N ARG A 145 -1.95 -12.75 -1.60
CA ARG A 145 -3.16 -12.07 -2.05
C ARG A 145 -2.83 -10.90 -2.97
N THR A 146 -1.87 -10.05 -2.59
CA THR A 146 -1.45 -8.88 -3.38
C THR A 146 -0.95 -9.28 -4.76
N VAL A 147 0.01 -10.20 -4.87
CA VAL A 147 0.57 -10.60 -6.18
C VAL A 147 -0.47 -11.29 -7.07
N THR A 148 -1.39 -12.05 -6.46
CA THR A 148 -2.49 -12.71 -7.19
C THR A 148 -3.49 -11.68 -7.70
N ALA A 149 -3.82 -10.67 -6.89
CA ALA A 149 -4.75 -9.61 -7.28
C ALA A 149 -4.18 -8.72 -8.39
N MET A 150 -2.89 -8.37 -8.33
CA MET A 150 -2.20 -7.65 -9.41
C MET A 150 -2.17 -8.45 -10.71
N ALA A 151 -1.86 -9.75 -10.63
CA ALA A 151 -1.89 -10.63 -11.81
C ALA A 151 -3.30 -10.71 -12.44
N ARG A 152 -4.34 -10.83 -11.60
CA ARG A 152 -5.73 -10.85 -12.06
C ARG A 152 -6.13 -9.56 -12.77
N GLU A 153 -5.70 -8.42 -12.27
CA GLU A 153 -6.01 -7.13 -12.88
C GLU A 153 -5.30 -6.96 -14.24
N TRP A 154 -4.04 -7.38 -14.32
CA TRP A 154 -3.31 -7.45 -15.59
C TRP A 154 -4.02 -8.34 -16.62
N GLU A 155 -4.57 -9.47 -16.18
CA GLU A 155 -5.35 -10.36 -17.05
C GLU A 155 -6.62 -9.68 -17.59
N TRP A 156 -7.36 -8.96 -16.73
CA TRP A 156 -8.54 -8.21 -17.16
C TRP A 156 -8.19 -7.15 -18.20
N LYS A 157 -7.14 -6.36 -17.95
CA LYS A 157 -6.63 -5.33 -18.88
C LYS A 157 -6.24 -5.95 -20.23
N THR A 158 -5.42 -7.00 -20.19
CA THR A 158 -4.92 -7.67 -21.39
C THR A 158 -6.02 -8.37 -22.20
N ALA A 159 -6.99 -9.02 -21.55
CA ALA A 159 -8.10 -9.67 -22.24
C ALA A 159 -9.01 -8.66 -22.94
N ARG A 160 -9.23 -7.49 -22.34
CA ARG A 160 -9.95 -6.39 -22.98
C ARG A 160 -9.21 -5.88 -24.22
N GLU A 161 -7.92 -5.59 -24.10
CA GLU A 161 -7.11 -5.06 -25.20
C GLU A 161 -6.98 -6.04 -26.37
N ARG A 162 -6.78 -7.34 -26.07
CA ARG A 162 -6.55 -8.37 -27.09
C ARG A 162 -7.83 -8.81 -27.78
N ASP A 163 -8.88 -9.08 -27.00
CA ASP A 163 -10.07 -9.82 -27.47
C ASP A 163 -11.37 -9.03 -27.34
N GLY A 164 -11.32 -7.79 -26.82
CA GLY A 164 -12.53 -7.02 -26.51
C GLY A 164 -13.35 -7.64 -25.38
N ALA A 165 -12.73 -8.44 -24.52
CA ALA A 165 -13.41 -9.07 -23.40
C ALA A 165 -14.06 -8.02 -22.48
N PRO A 166 -15.23 -8.32 -21.89
CA PRO A 166 -15.87 -7.41 -20.95
C PRO A 166 -14.98 -7.18 -19.72
N LEU A 167 -15.02 -5.96 -19.21
CA LEU A 167 -14.41 -5.62 -17.93
C LEU A 167 -15.12 -6.35 -16.77
N PRO A 168 -14.45 -6.54 -15.62
CA PRO A 168 -15.11 -7.01 -14.41
C PRO A 168 -16.21 -6.02 -14.00
N GLY A 169 -17.26 -6.51 -13.34
CA GLY A 169 -18.22 -5.62 -12.69
C GLY A 169 -17.60 -4.88 -11.51
N PHE A 170 -18.14 -3.71 -11.15
CA PHE A 170 -17.61 -2.87 -10.06
C PHE A 170 -17.40 -3.62 -8.73
N THR A 171 -18.32 -4.52 -8.36
CA THR A 171 -18.19 -5.34 -7.15
C THR A 171 -17.05 -6.36 -7.23
N GLU A 172 -16.84 -6.98 -8.40
CA GLU A 172 -15.73 -7.92 -8.62
C GLU A 172 -14.38 -7.21 -8.60
N TYR A 173 -14.30 -6.05 -9.25
CA TYR A 173 -13.13 -5.18 -9.21
C TYR A 173 -12.75 -4.78 -7.78
N LEU A 174 -13.72 -4.31 -7.00
CA LEU A 174 -13.48 -3.91 -5.61
C LEU A 174 -13.14 -5.11 -4.68
N ALA A 175 -13.64 -6.31 -5.01
CA ALA A 175 -13.22 -7.53 -4.31
C ALA A 175 -11.73 -7.87 -4.55
N ASN A 176 -11.12 -7.34 -5.61
CA ASN A 176 -9.71 -7.49 -5.95
C ASN A 176 -8.82 -6.38 -5.34
N ALA A 177 -9.30 -5.65 -4.31
CA ALA A 177 -8.58 -4.52 -3.72
C ALA A 177 -7.19 -4.84 -3.12
N ASP A 178 -6.85 -6.13 -2.92
CA ASP A 178 -5.49 -6.56 -2.58
C ASP A 178 -4.44 -6.10 -3.62
N ASN A 179 -4.86 -5.75 -4.84
CA ASN A 179 -4.02 -5.10 -5.85
C ASN A 179 -3.35 -3.83 -5.30
N LEU A 180 -4.03 -3.04 -4.45
CA LEU A 180 -3.46 -1.81 -3.87
C LEU A 180 -2.28 -2.04 -2.92
N ALA A 181 -2.07 -3.28 -2.45
CA ALA A 181 -0.98 -3.64 -1.53
C ALA A 181 -0.97 -2.91 -0.16
N CYS A 182 -2.10 -2.37 0.29
CA CYS A 182 -2.17 -1.66 1.57
C CYS A 182 -2.12 -2.62 2.77
N THR A 183 -2.92 -3.70 2.77
CA THR A 183 -2.98 -4.62 3.90
C THR A 183 -1.65 -5.34 4.13
N VAL A 184 -0.93 -5.74 3.08
CA VAL A 184 0.39 -6.38 3.22
C VAL A 184 1.41 -5.46 3.91
N VAL A 185 1.36 -4.15 3.64
CA VAL A 185 2.16 -3.12 4.34
C VAL A 185 1.75 -3.03 5.80
N ASN A 186 0.45 -2.99 6.10
CA ASN A 186 -0.07 -2.89 7.47
C ASN A 186 0.29 -4.11 8.31
N VAL A 187 0.21 -5.33 7.76
CA VAL A 187 0.63 -6.56 8.46
C VAL A 187 2.12 -6.52 8.78
N ALA A 188 2.97 -6.10 7.83
CA ALA A 188 4.39 -5.95 8.07
C ALA A 188 4.68 -4.91 9.18
N HIS A 189 3.96 -3.78 9.15
CA HIS A 189 4.04 -2.74 10.18
C HIS A 189 3.70 -3.31 11.57
N TRP A 190 2.58 -4.03 11.70
CA TRP A 190 2.17 -4.57 13.00
C TRP A 190 3.08 -5.66 13.53
N ILE A 191 3.66 -6.50 12.68
CA ILE A 191 4.67 -7.48 13.13
C ILE A 191 5.95 -6.76 13.59
N TRP A 192 6.34 -5.69 12.91
CA TRP A 192 7.58 -4.97 13.17
C TRP A 192 7.52 -4.06 14.41
N THR A 193 6.40 -3.34 14.59
CA THR A 193 6.27 -2.31 15.64
C THR A 193 5.25 -2.66 16.72
N GLY A 194 4.47 -3.73 16.55
CA GLY A 194 3.38 -4.10 17.44
C GLY A 194 3.86 -4.60 18.80
N ASP A 195 3.01 -4.37 19.80
CA ASP A 195 3.12 -5.02 21.10
C ASP A 195 2.33 -6.33 21.14
N ALA A 196 2.38 -7.03 22.28
CA ALA A 196 1.69 -8.31 22.46
C ALA A 196 0.16 -8.23 22.29
N GLU A 197 -0.47 -7.07 22.54
CA GLU A 197 -1.90 -6.88 22.32
C GLU A 197 -2.21 -6.69 20.84
N THR A 198 -1.39 -5.91 20.13
CA THR A 198 -1.42 -5.75 18.67
C THR A 198 -1.31 -7.12 17.98
N HIS A 199 -0.32 -7.93 18.38
CA HIS A 199 -0.09 -9.26 17.83
C HIS A 199 -1.26 -10.22 18.07
N ARG A 200 -1.82 -10.26 19.29
CA ARG A 200 -3.00 -11.08 19.61
C ARG A 200 -4.25 -10.70 18.81
N ARG A 201 -4.30 -9.49 18.27
CA ARG A 201 -5.43 -8.97 17.49
C ARG A 201 -5.13 -8.87 16.00
N LEU A 202 -4.02 -9.43 15.52
CA LEU A 202 -3.59 -9.27 14.13
C LEU A 202 -4.70 -9.65 13.13
N ASP A 203 -5.37 -10.79 13.32
CA ASP A 203 -6.45 -11.22 12.43
C ASP A 203 -7.58 -10.20 12.33
N ARG A 204 -7.94 -9.59 13.46
CA ARG A 204 -8.97 -8.54 13.49
C ARG A 204 -8.47 -7.27 12.81
N LEU A 205 -7.22 -6.89 13.05
CA LEU A 205 -6.59 -5.73 12.40
C LEU A 205 -6.52 -5.93 10.88
N VAL A 206 -6.21 -7.13 10.40
CA VAL A 206 -6.24 -7.50 8.97
C VAL A 206 -7.63 -7.32 8.38
N THR A 207 -8.68 -7.84 9.05
CA THR A 207 -10.05 -7.67 8.57
C THR A 207 -10.44 -6.20 8.41
N VAL A 208 -10.07 -5.34 9.37
CA VAL A 208 -10.34 -3.89 9.25
C VAL A 208 -9.47 -3.25 8.17
N SER A 209 -8.20 -3.64 8.07
CA SER A 209 -7.29 -3.19 7.01
C SER A 209 -7.83 -3.48 5.62
N ASP A 210 -8.45 -4.63 5.40
CA ASP A 210 -9.01 -4.99 4.09
C ASP A 210 -10.17 -4.05 3.70
N GLU A 211 -10.97 -3.56 4.67
CA GLU A 211 -11.98 -2.53 4.39
C GLU A 211 -11.35 -1.16 4.14
N VAL A 212 -10.33 -0.78 4.93
CA VAL A 212 -9.57 0.46 4.68
C VAL A 212 -8.95 0.43 3.29
N GLN A 213 -8.36 -0.69 2.87
CA GLN A 213 -7.78 -0.87 1.55
C GLN A 213 -8.81 -0.65 0.42
N ARG A 214 -10.05 -1.10 0.59
CA ARG A 214 -11.13 -0.81 -0.37
C ARG A 214 -11.47 0.68 -0.44
N VAL A 215 -11.52 1.37 0.70
CA VAL A 215 -11.69 2.83 0.72
C VAL A 215 -10.55 3.51 -0.04
N LEU A 216 -9.31 3.15 0.29
CA LEU A 216 -8.12 3.74 -0.31
C LEU A 216 -8.04 3.49 -1.81
N ARG A 217 -8.48 2.32 -2.28
CA ARG A 217 -8.54 2.01 -3.72
C ARG A 217 -9.48 2.96 -4.44
N LEU A 218 -10.70 3.14 -3.93
CA LEU A 218 -11.68 4.04 -4.57
C LEU A 218 -11.25 5.51 -4.50
N VAL A 219 -10.67 5.94 -3.38
CA VAL A 219 -10.13 7.30 -3.26
C VAL A 219 -8.97 7.53 -4.23
N ASN A 220 -8.11 6.53 -4.43
CA ASN A 220 -7.06 6.58 -5.45
C ASN A 220 -7.66 6.68 -6.86
N ASP A 221 -8.58 5.77 -7.21
CA ASP A 221 -9.26 5.77 -8.52
C ASP A 221 -9.90 7.12 -8.84
N LEU A 222 -10.56 7.76 -7.88
CA LEU A 222 -11.17 9.09 -8.09
C LEU A 222 -10.15 10.18 -8.40
N ALA A 223 -8.94 10.08 -7.86
CA ALA A 223 -7.88 11.07 -8.03
C ALA A 223 -7.01 10.80 -9.27
N THR A 224 -6.93 9.54 -9.71
CA THR A 224 -6.06 9.13 -10.82
C THR A 224 -6.81 8.89 -12.13
N TYR A 225 -8.14 9.03 -12.16
CA TYR A 225 -8.98 8.73 -13.33
C TYR A 225 -8.45 9.24 -14.67
N GLU A 226 -8.12 10.53 -14.80
CA GLU A 226 -7.65 11.10 -16.07
C GLU A 226 -6.33 10.47 -16.52
N ARG A 227 -5.45 10.17 -15.57
CA ARG A 227 -4.16 9.53 -15.83
C ARG A 227 -4.33 8.05 -16.16
N ASP A 228 -5.20 7.36 -15.43
CA ASP A 228 -5.47 5.93 -15.67
C ASP A 228 -6.10 5.73 -17.06
N LEU A 229 -6.94 6.67 -17.51
CA LEU A 229 -7.42 6.72 -18.91
C LEU A 229 -6.27 6.89 -19.92
N GLU A 230 -5.32 7.80 -19.67
CA GLU A 230 -4.15 7.99 -20.55
C GLU A 230 -3.27 6.72 -20.59
N TRP A 231 -3.15 6.04 -19.46
CA TRP A 231 -2.27 4.89 -19.28
C TRP A 231 -2.93 3.56 -19.67
N GLY A 232 -4.24 3.55 -19.89
CA GLY A 232 -5.02 2.36 -20.22
C GLY A 232 -5.31 1.45 -19.02
N ASP A 233 -5.19 1.98 -17.81
CA ASP A 233 -5.39 1.22 -16.58
C ASP A 233 -6.87 1.12 -16.18
N LEU A 234 -7.15 0.15 -15.31
CA LEU A 234 -8.49 -0.03 -14.75
C LEU A 234 -8.74 0.98 -13.65
N ASN A 235 -9.98 1.45 -13.58
CA ASN A 235 -10.42 2.45 -12.64
C ASN A 235 -11.92 2.23 -12.35
N ALA A 236 -12.35 2.40 -11.11
CA ALA A 236 -13.76 2.24 -10.73
C ALA A 236 -14.74 3.02 -11.60
N LEU A 237 -14.37 4.24 -12.05
CA LEU A 237 -15.22 5.08 -12.88
C LEU A 237 -15.43 4.55 -14.30
N LEU A 238 -14.63 3.57 -14.75
CA LEU A 238 -14.84 2.85 -16.00
C LEU A 238 -15.88 1.72 -15.88
N LEU A 239 -16.27 1.37 -14.65
CA LEU A 239 -17.05 0.17 -14.33
C LEU A 239 -18.47 0.50 -13.85
N VAL A 240 -18.82 1.78 -13.79
CA VAL A 240 -20.12 2.28 -13.34
C VAL A 240 -20.66 3.28 -14.36
N ASP A 241 -21.99 3.41 -14.41
CA ASP A 241 -22.64 4.41 -15.27
C ASP A 241 -22.66 5.81 -14.62
N ASP A 242 -22.62 5.89 -13.28
CA ASP A 242 -22.68 7.13 -12.51
C ASP A 242 -21.56 7.16 -11.44
N ARG A 243 -20.79 8.26 -11.44
CA ARG A 243 -19.77 8.54 -10.42
C ARG A 243 -20.34 8.51 -9.00
N ALA A 244 -21.62 8.89 -8.83
CA ALA A 244 -22.27 8.87 -7.52
C ALA A 244 -22.28 7.47 -6.88
N GLU A 245 -22.24 6.39 -7.67
CA GLU A 245 -22.14 5.02 -7.16
C GLU A 245 -20.81 4.78 -6.43
N VAL A 246 -19.69 5.29 -6.97
CA VAL A 246 -18.36 5.20 -6.34
C VAL A 246 -18.32 6.04 -5.07
N ASP A 247 -18.82 7.28 -5.12
CA ASP A 247 -18.86 8.17 -3.96
C ASP A 247 -19.72 7.57 -2.83
N GLN A 248 -20.89 7.00 -3.15
CA GLN A 248 -21.74 6.32 -2.17
C GLN A 248 -21.03 5.10 -1.57
N ARG A 249 -20.35 4.29 -2.39
CA ARG A 249 -19.61 3.13 -1.90
C ARG A 249 -18.47 3.52 -0.95
N ILE A 250 -17.80 4.64 -1.20
CA ILE A 250 -16.80 5.18 -0.27
C ILE A 250 -17.44 5.49 1.09
N VAL A 251 -18.60 6.17 1.11
CA VAL A 251 -19.31 6.49 2.35
C VAL A 251 -19.67 5.22 3.13
N GLU A 252 -20.28 4.24 2.46
CA GLU A 252 -20.66 2.95 3.07
C GLU A 252 -19.46 2.22 3.68
N LEU A 253 -18.33 2.20 2.97
CA LEU A 253 -17.09 1.57 3.47
C LEU A 253 -16.48 2.33 4.64
N VAL A 254 -16.52 3.67 4.64
CA VAL A 254 -16.00 4.50 5.74
C VAL A 254 -16.86 4.32 7.00
N GLU A 255 -18.18 4.24 6.86
CA GLU A 255 -19.09 3.92 7.95
C GLU A 255 -18.77 2.54 8.54
N ARG A 256 -18.64 1.52 7.69
CA ARG A 256 -18.23 0.17 8.10
C ARG A 256 -16.86 0.15 8.78
N CYS A 257 -15.87 0.89 8.26
CA CYS A 257 -14.57 1.02 8.90
C CYS A 257 -14.70 1.62 10.30
N THR A 258 -15.52 2.66 10.46
CA THR A 258 -15.78 3.32 11.75
C THR A 258 -16.38 2.34 12.76
N GLU A 259 -17.37 1.55 12.34
CA GLU A 259 -18.00 0.51 13.17
C GLU A 259 -17.00 -0.58 13.59
N LEU A 260 -16.14 -1.03 12.68
CA LEU A 260 -15.14 -2.06 12.95
C LEU A 260 -13.99 -1.56 13.85
N LEU A 261 -13.63 -0.29 13.72
CA LEU A 261 -12.59 0.37 14.51
C LEU A 261 -13.04 0.66 15.94
N ALA A 262 -14.32 0.96 16.17
CA ALA A 262 -14.83 1.37 17.48
C ALA A 262 -14.47 0.39 18.63
N PRO A 263 -14.63 -0.95 18.49
CA PRO A 263 -14.26 -1.86 19.57
C PRO A 263 -12.74 -2.15 19.63
N LEU A 264 -11.96 -1.77 18.61
CA LEU A 264 -10.50 -1.85 18.65
C LEU A 264 -9.90 -0.72 19.50
N SER A 265 -10.56 0.43 19.61
CA SER A 265 -10.08 1.60 20.36
C SER A 265 -9.85 1.32 21.85
N GLY A 266 -10.53 0.33 22.43
CA GLY A 266 -10.33 -0.07 23.84
C GLY A 266 -9.15 -1.03 24.07
N GLY A 267 -8.67 -1.72 23.03
CA GLY A 267 -7.60 -2.72 23.13
C GLY A 267 -6.31 -2.34 22.42
N CYS A 268 -6.41 -1.78 21.21
CA CYS A 268 -5.29 -1.32 20.39
C CYS A 268 -5.54 0.11 19.86
N PRO A 269 -5.64 1.13 20.75
CA PRO A 269 -6.01 2.50 20.36
C PRO A 269 -5.09 3.09 19.28
N LEU A 270 -3.78 2.83 19.35
CA LEU A 270 -2.83 3.31 18.34
C LEU A 270 -3.07 2.67 16.97
N GLN A 271 -3.43 1.39 16.91
CA GLN A 271 -3.67 0.70 15.64
C GLN A 271 -5.03 1.06 15.03
N ALA A 272 -6.03 1.31 15.88
CA ALA A 272 -7.29 1.90 15.42
C ALA A 272 -7.07 3.32 14.86
N ALA A 273 -6.26 4.14 15.56
CA ALA A 273 -5.88 5.46 15.09
C ALA A 273 -5.06 5.39 13.79
N TYR A 274 -4.15 4.42 13.65
CA TYR A 274 -3.35 4.21 12.43
C TYR A 274 -4.25 4.04 11.20
N LEU A 275 -5.20 3.10 11.27
CA LEU A 275 -6.14 2.79 10.19
C LEU A 275 -7.08 3.98 9.89
N ALA A 276 -7.60 4.65 10.91
CA ALA A 276 -8.43 5.83 10.73
C ALA A 276 -7.66 6.98 10.05
N ARG A 277 -6.39 7.17 10.43
CA ARG A 277 -5.52 8.21 9.84
C ARG A 277 -5.14 7.90 8.41
N GLN A 278 -5.05 6.64 7.99
CA GLN A 278 -4.88 6.29 6.57
C GLN A 278 -6.07 6.79 5.74
N ILE A 279 -7.30 6.52 6.16
CA ILE A 279 -8.51 7.03 5.47
C ILE A 279 -8.47 8.57 5.40
N GLY A 280 -8.23 9.22 6.54
CA GLY A 280 -8.26 10.69 6.63
C GLY A 280 -7.15 11.35 5.83
N PHE A 281 -5.91 10.85 5.93
CA PHE A 281 -4.78 11.37 5.19
C PHE A 281 -4.95 11.17 3.69
N SER A 282 -5.25 9.95 3.23
CA SER A 282 -5.39 9.67 1.81
C SER A 282 -6.55 10.42 1.18
N SER A 283 -7.69 10.54 1.87
CA SER A 283 -8.81 11.38 1.40
C SER A 283 -8.44 12.85 1.25
N GLY A 284 -7.54 13.37 2.10
CA GLY A 284 -7.04 14.75 2.01
C GLY A 284 -5.94 14.92 0.97
N PHE A 285 -5.00 13.98 0.91
CA PHE A 285 -3.87 13.97 0.00
C PHE A 285 -4.34 13.85 -1.45
N TYR A 286 -5.17 12.87 -1.75
CA TYR A 286 -5.66 12.60 -3.11
C TYR A 286 -6.60 13.68 -3.67
N ARG A 287 -7.15 14.55 -2.83
CA ARG A 287 -7.87 15.76 -3.31
C ARG A 287 -6.93 16.81 -3.91
N SER A 288 -5.63 16.74 -3.62
CA SER A 288 -4.66 17.80 -3.93
C SER A 288 -3.39 17.28 -4.63
N ALA A 289 -3.11 15.98 -4.60
CA ALA A 289 -1.89 15.36 -5.10
C ALA A 289 -2.10 13.88 -5.48
N ASP A 290 -1.25 13.36 -6.35
CA ASP A 290 -1.13 11.94 -6.69
C ASP A 290 0.27 11.46 -6.26
N PHE A 291 0.40 10.20 -5.81
CA PHE A 291 1.69 9.65 -5.40
C PHE A 291 2.72 9.68 -6.53
N TRP A 292 2.28 9.42 -7.76
CA TRP A 292 3.13 9.49 -8.94
C TRP A 292 3.26 10.91 -9.52
N GLY A 293 2.47 11.87 -9.02
CA GLY A 293 2.46 13.27 -9.43
C GLY A 293 1.63 13.58 -10.69
N GLN A 294 1.34 14.86 -10.90
CA GLN A 294 0.91 15.38 -12.21
C GLN A 294 2.16 15.71 -13.04
N ARG A 295 2.15 15.44 -14.34
CA ARG A 295 3.25 15.79 -15.25
C ARG A 295 3.48 17.30 -15.33
#